data_AF-A0A1M2V5N5-F1
#
_entry.id   AF-A0A1M2V5N5-F1
#
_cell.length_a   1.000
_cell.length_b   1.000
_cell.length_c   1.000
_cell.angle_alpha   90.00
_cell.angle_beta   90.00
_cell.angle_gamma   90.00
#
_symmetry.space_group_name_H-M   'P 1'
#
loop_
_entity.id
_entity.type
_entity.pdbx_description
1 polymer ?
#
loop_
_entity_poly.entity_id
_entity_poly.type
_entity_poly.pdbx_seq_one_letter_code
_entity_poly.pdbx_strand_id
1 'polypeptide(L)'
;MTALPPATEVAHLLIDGPTSTPLTAYRTIILPAENAALSKDDKTNLIHARVVGYLLLYPPCREARPTLVLEIVSCERTDLNERHEAVFALGAMYLRHLICIFRQSRGKITTLPSRPSFERAMEEFRQDPLRAPRDRSSAKASV
;
A
#
# COMPACT_ATOMS: atom_id res chain seq x y z
N MET A 1 14.67 -7.93 3.60
CA MET A 1 14.72 -6.86 2.57
C MET A 1 16.16 -6.65 2.15
N THR A 2 16.41 -6.49 0.87
CA THR A 2 17.72 -6.14 0.28
C THR A 2 18.19 -4.77 0.75
N ALA A 3 19.50 -4.52 0.73
CA ALA A 3 20.07 -3.21 1.04
C ALA A 3 19.66 -2.17 0.00
N LEU A 4 19.55 -0.90 0.41
CA LEU A 4 19.28 0.15 -0.56
C LEU A 4 20.48 0.29 -1.52
N PRO A 5 20.22 0.40 -2.83
CA PRO A 5 21.29 0.62 -3.79
C PRO A 5 21.96 1.99 -3.57
N PRO A 6 23.26 2.11 -3.87
CA PRO A 6 23.97 3.38 -3.74
C PRO A 6 23.36 4.45 -4.66
N ALA A 7 23.43 5.71 -4.25
CA ALA A 7 22.80 6.83 -4.96
C ALA A 7 23.25 6.98 -6.42
N THR A 8 24.48 6.55 -6.75
CA THR A 8 25.03 6.57 -8.12
C THR A 8 24.29 5.62 -9.06
N GLU A 9 23.89 4.45 -8.57
CA GLU A 9 23.20 3.44 -9.38
C GLU A 9 21.77 3.86 -9.69
N VAL A 10 21.11 4.52 -8.74
CA VAL A 10 19.69 4.91 -8.86
C VAL A 10 19.46 6.35 -9.32
N ALA A 11 20.51 7.09 -9.63
CA ALA A 11 20.40 8.47 -10.08
C ALA A 11 19.43 8.60 -11.27
N HIS A 12 19.55 7.71 -12.26
CA HIS A 12 18.68 7.69 -13.43
C HIS A 12 17.19 7.46 -13.12
N LEU A 13 16.85 6.84 -11.98
CA LEU A 13 15.46 6.62 -11.54
C LEU A 13 14.87 7.83 -10.82
N LEU A 14 15.72 8.72 -10.32
CA LEU A 14 15.34 9.84 -9.44
C LEU A 14 15.51 11.22 -10.11
N ILE A 15 16.09 11.26 -11.31
CA ILE A 15 16.18 12.47 -12.16
C ILE A 15 14.90 12.55 -13.01
N ASP A 16 13.75 12.80 -12.36
CA ASP A 16 12.51 13.14 -13.05
C ASP A 16 12.03 14.50 -12.55
N GLY A 17 12.45 15.58 -13.22
CA GLY A 17 11.94 16.93 -13.00
C GLY A 17 12.99 18.02 -12.71
N PRO A 18 12.58 19.30 -12.75
CA PRO A 18 13.49 20.46 -12.66
C PRO A 18 14.12 20.66 -11.29
N THR A 19 13.66 19.95 -10.26
CA THR A 19 14.19 20.05 -8.90
C THR A 19 14.84 18.72 -8.52
N SER A 20 16.16 18.75 -8.30
CA SER A 20 17.04 17.63 -7.87
C SER A 20 16.69 17.02 -6.50
N THR A 21 15.49 17.28 -6.00
CA THR A 21 14.98 16.99 -4.66
C THR A 21 14.90 15.49 -4.35
N PRO A 22 14.43 14.59 -5.25
CA PRO A 22 14.31 13.17 -4.92
C PRO A 22 15.67 12.50 -4.67
N LEU A 23 16.64 12.73 -5.56
CA LEU A 23 18.00 12.22 -5.41
C LEU A 23 18.70 12.80 -4.18
N THR A 24 18.48 14.10 -3.92
CA THR A 24 19.03 14.77 -2.74
C THR A 24 18.46 14.18 -1.45
N ALA A 25 17.14 14.03 -1.35
CA ALA A 25 16.47 13.41 -0.20
C ALA A 25 16.94 11.98 0.03
N TYR A 26 17.06 11.18 -1.04
CA TYR A 26 17.59 9.82 -0.97
C TYR A 26 19.01 9.78 -0.39
N ARG A 27 19.91 10.64 -0.90
CA ARG A 27 21.32 10.69 -0.49
C ARG A 27 21.53 11.25 0.90
N THR A 28 20.78 12.28 1.30
CA THR A 28 21.04 13.07 2.51
C THR A 28 20.20 12.65 3.72
N ILE A 29 19.08 11.97 3.50
CA ILE A 29 18.14 11.60 4.57
C ILE A 29 18.02 10.07 4.66
N ILE A 30 17.70 9.39 3.54
CA ILE A 30 17.36 7.96 3.58
C ILE A 30 18.59 7.06 3.77
N LEU A 31 19.63 7.22 2.95
CA LEU A 31 20.84 6.39 3.07
C LEU A 31 21.52 6.55 4.45
N PRO A 32 21.65 7.77 5.02
CA PRO A 32 22.14 7.92 6.39
C PRO A 32 21.28 7.23 7.44
N ALA A 33 19.95 7.27 7.30
CA ALA A 33 19.04 6.57 8.22
C ALA A 33 19.21 5.04 8.15
N GLU A 34 19.40 4.47 6.95
CA GLU A 34 19.71 3.04 6.80
C GLU A 34 21.04 2.69 7.48
N ASN A 35 22.09 3.48 7.24
CA ASN A 35 23.41 3.27 7.84
C ASN A 35 23.40 3.42 9.36
N ALA A 36 22.60 4.34 9.90
CA ALA A 36 22.43 4.52 11.33
C ALA A 36 21.72 3.32 11.97
N ALA A 37 20.70 2.75 11.30
CA ALA A 37 20.04 1.53 11.75
C ALA A 37 20.97 0.31 11.69
N LEU A 38 21.78 0.18 10.61
CA LEU A 38 22.80 -0.86 10.48
C LEU A 38 23.84 -0.78 11.60
N SER A 39 24.32 0.43 11.91
CA SER A 39 25.33 0.66 12.94
C SER A 39 24.84 0.32 14.35
N LYS A 40 23.52 0.39 14.58
CA LYS A 40 22.86 0.03 15.85
C LYS A 40 22.36 -1.43 15.88
N ASP A 41 22.55 -2.21 14.82
CA ASP A 41 21.97 -3.55 14.60
C ASP A 41 20.44 -3.61 14.83
N ASP A 42 19.74 -2.50 14.56
CA ASP A 42 18.29 -2.41 14.72
C ASP A 42 17.58 -2.84 13.44
N LYS A 43 17.22 -4.12 13.40
CA LYS A 43 16.54 -4.74 12.24
C LYS A 43 15.19 -4.11 11.92
N THR A 44 14.49 -3.58 12.92
CA THR A 44 13.15 -2.99 12.72
C THR A 44 13.28 -1.64 12.04
N ASN A 45 14.14 -0.78 12.58
CA ASN A 45 14.43 0.53 11.99
C ASN A 45 15.10 0.40 10.61
N LEU A 46 15.91 -0.63 10.42
CA LEU A 46 16.48 -0.96 9.12
C LEU A 46 15.40 -1.24 8.07
N ILE A 47 14.38 -2.04 8.42
CA ILE A 47 13.24 -2.31 7.55
C ILE A 47 12.49 -1.01 7.24
N HIS A 48 12.23 -0.18 8.24
CA HIS A 48 11.51 1.08 8.05
C HIS A 48 12.23 2.04 7.10
N ALA A 49 13.54 2.25 7.28
CA ALA A 49 14.34 3.06 6.37
C ALA A 49 14.32 2.51 4.94
N ARG A 50 14.47 1.18 4.79
CA ARG A 50 14.43 0.52 3.47
C ARG A 50 13.07 0.65 2.79
N VAL A 51 11.97 0.56 3.54
CA VAL A 51 10.61 0.73 2.98
C VAL A 51 10.48 2.12 2.37
N VAL A 52 10.87 3.17 3.08
CA VAL A 52 10.83 4.55 2.56
C VAL A 52 11.72 4.70 1.33
N GLY A 53 12.94 4.15 1.37
CA GLY A 53 13.86 4.18 0.23
C GLY A 53 13.31 3.50 -1.01
N TYR A 54 12.76 2.28 -0.87
CA TYR A 54 12.18 1.57 -2.01
C TYR A 54 10.89 2.20 -2.52
N LEU A 55 10.07 2.81 -1.67
CA LEU A 55 8.90 3.57 -2.12
C LEU A 55 9.28 4.81 -2.93
N LEU A 56 10.40 5.46 -2.58
CA LEU A 56 10.90 6.59 -3.36
C LEU A 56 11.44 6.15 -4.73
N LEU A 57 12.19 5.04 -4.77
CA LEU A 57 12.76 4.47 -6.00
C LEU A 57 11.66 3.93 -6.94
N TYR A 58 10.73 3.16 -6.38
CA TYR A 58 9.68 2.45 -7.09
C TYR A 58 8.30 2.85 -6.54
N PRO A 59 7.86 4.09 -6.80
CA PRO A 59 6.58 4.56 -6.33
C PRO A 59 5.43 3.76 -6.98
N PRO A 60 4.32 3.51 -6.27
CA PRO A 60 3.19 2.74 -6.80
C PRO A 60 2.48 3.46 -7.97
N CYS A 61 2.56 4.78 -8.01
CA CYS A 61 2.07 5.61 -9.12
C CYS A 61 2.96 6.85 -9.29
N ARG A 62 2.87 7.51 -10.44
CA ARG A 62 3.68 8.70 -10.77
C ARG A 62 3.49 9.84 -9.78
N GLU A 63 2.28 9.98 -9.24
CA GLU A 63 1.88 11.03 -8.30
C GLU A 63 2.41 10.79 -6.88
N ALA A 64 2.75 9.55 -6.51
CA ALA A 64 3.20 9.21 -5.17
C ALA A 64 4.61 9.73 -4.87
N ARG A 65 5.49 9.80 -5.88
CA ARG A 65 6.89 10.21 -5.68
C ARG A 65 7.01 11.66 -5.19
N PRO A 66 6.37 12.67 -5.80
CA PRO A 66 6.37 14.03 -5.27
C PRO A 66 5.90 14.12 -3.82
N THR A 67 4.81 13.43 -3.46
CA THR A 67 4.28 13.39 -2.10
C THR A 67 5.28 12.77 -1.12
N LEU A 68 5.86 11.62 -1.47
CA LEU A 68 6.91 10.97 -0.67
C LEU A 68 8.11 11.89 -0.45
N VAL A 69 8.54 12.62 -1.48
CA VAL A 69 9.65 13.58 -1.35
C VAL A 69 9.31 14.67 -0.35
N LEU A 70 8.10 15.24 -0.39
CA LEU A 70 7.66 16.25 0.58
C LEU A 70 7.65 15.70 2.01
N GLU A 71 7.14 14.48 2.21
CA GLU A 71 7.13 13.84 3.52
C GLU A 71 8.54 13.54 4.03
N ILE A 72 9.44 13.08 3.17
CA ILE A 72 10.85 12.80 3.53
C ILE A 72 11.57 14.10 3.88
N VAL A 73 11.38 15.17 3.10
CA VAL A 73 11.95 16.49 3.41
C VAL A 73 11.35 17.04 4.70
N SER A 74 10.08 16.77 5.01
CA SER A 74 9.48 17.17 6.30
C SER A 74 10.09 16.47 7.52
N CYS A 75 10.80 15.35 7.30
CA CYS A 75 11.59 14.67 8.34
C CYS A 75 12.93 15.37 8.61
N GLU A 76 13.29 16.41 7.85
CA GLU A 76 14.50 17.19 8.10
C GLU A 76 14.38 17.93 9.44
N ARG A 77 15.16 17.47 10.40
CA ARG A 77 15.31 18.07 11.74
C ARG A 77 16.73 18.57 11.93
N THR A 78 16.89 19.50 12.87
CA THR A 78 18.20 20.05 13.28
C THR A 78 19.09 18.94 13.84
N ASP A 79 18.54 18.04 14.65
CA ASP A 79 19.26 16.91 15.23
C ASP A 79 19.23 15.68 14.32
N LEU A 80 20.40 15.07 14.11
CA LEU A 80 20.56 13.89 13.24
C LEU A 80 19.81 12.67 13.77
N ASN A 81 19.78 12.47 15.09
CA ASN A 81 19.05 11.34 15.68
C ASN A 81 17.54 11.49 15.48
N GLU A 82 17.00 12.68 15.73
CA GLU A 82 15.57 12.97 15.52
C GLU A 82 15.17 12.85 14.05
N ARG A 83 16.07 13.25 13.13
CA ARG A 83 15.87 13.06 11.70
C ARG A 83 15.73 11.58 11.34
N HIS A 84 16.61 10.72 11.85
CA HIS A 84 16.53 9.28 11.58
C HIS A 84 15.27 8.67 12.20
N GLU A 85 14.91 9.06 13.42
CA GLU A 85 13.68 8.61 14.08
C GLU A 85 12.43 9.00 13.30
N ALA A 86 12.38 10.22 12.75
CA ALA A 86 11.28 10.65 11.89
C ALA A 86 11.16 9.78 10.63
N VAL A 87 12.29 9.42 9.99
CA VAL A 87 12.31 8.51 8.84
C VAL A 87 11.83 7.11 9.23
N PHE A 88 12.24 6.59 10.39
CA PHE A 88 11.78 5.28 10.87
C PHE A 88 10.28 5.29 11.17
N ALA A 89 9.77 6.35 11.80
CA ALA A 89 8.34 6.54 12.05
C ALA A 89 7.54 6.60 10.74
N LEU A 90 8.05 7.31 9.73
CA LEU A 90 7.46 7.36 8.40
C LEU A 90 7.41 5.98 7.75
N GLY A 91 8.51 5.22 7.80
CA GLY A 91 8.57 3.85 7.30
C GLY A 91 7.64 2.89 8.02
N ALA A 92 7.47 3.05 9.34
CA ALA A 92 6.52 2.28 10.14
C ALA A 92 5.07 2.58 9.74
N MET A 93 4.74 3.87 9.53
CA MET A 93 3.43 4.31 9.05
C MET A 93 3.11 3.69 7.68
N TYR A 94 4.03 3.81 6.71
CA TYR A 94 3.86 3.23 5.39
C TYR A 94 3.71 1.72 5.43
N LEU A 95 4.58 1.02 6.16
CA LEU A 95 4.52 -0.43 6.27
C LEU A 95 3.19 -0.87 6.88
N ARG A 96 2.69 -0.17 7.91
CA ARG A 96 1.38 -0.46 8.52
C ARG A 96 0.24 -0.32 7.50
N HIS A 97 0.20 0.77 6.74
CA HIS A 97 -0.84 0.99 5.73
C HIS A 97 -0.74 0.03 4.54
N LEU A 98 0.47 -0.28 4.08
CA LEU A 98 0.72 -1.24 3.00
C LEU A 98 0.41 -2.67 3.43
N ILE A 99 0.73 -3.09 4.65
CA ILE A 99 0.36 -4.43 5.13
C ILE A 99 -1.17 -4.56 5.23
N CYS A 100 -1.88 -3.49 5.60
CA CYS A 100 -3.35 -3.51 5.68
C CYS A 100 -4.03 -3.88 4.36
N ILE A 101 -3.53 -3.42 3.20
CA ILE A 101 -4.10 -3.77 1.89
C ILE A 101 -3.86 -5.26 1.54
N PHE A 102 -2.76 -5.86 1.98
CA PHE A 102 -2.43 -7.26 1.70
C PHE A 102 -2.95 -8.24 2.75
N ARG A 103 -3.32 -7.77 3.93
CA ARG A 103 -3.80 -8.64 5.03
C ARG A 103 -5.11 -9.37 4.72
N GLN A 104 -5.76 -9.10 3.58
CA GLN A 104 -7.10 -9.56 3.23
C GLN A 104 -8.10 -9.10 4.31
N SER A 105 -9.16 -8.37 3.99
CA SER A 105 -10.42 -8.96 3.47
C SER A 105 -10.78 -10.37 3.98
N ARG A 106 -10.30 -10.80 5.17
CA ARG A 106 -11.04 -11.74 6.03
C ARG A 106 -12.22 -11.05 6.71
N GLY A 107 -12.40 -9.75 6.46
CA GLY A 107 -13.66 -9.07 6.73
C GLY A 107 -14.73 -9.66 5.84
N LYS A 108 -15.76 -10.26 6.47
CA LYS A 108 -17.05 -10.58 5.87
C LYS A 108 -17.39 -9.47 4.87
N ILE A 109 -17.49 -9.81 3.59
CA ILE A 109 -18.07 -8.92 2.59
C ILE A 109 -19.44 -8.57 3.15
N THR A 110 -19.60 -7.35 3.66
CA THR A 110 -20.91 -6.87 4.06
C THR A 110 -21.73 -6.90 2.79
N THR A 111 -22.76 -7.75 2.78
CA THR A 111 -23.72 -7.82 1.68
C THR A 111 -24.27 -6.42 1.48
N LEU A 112 -23.80 -5.74 0.43
CA LEU A 112 -24.44 -4.54 -0.05
C LEU A 112 -25.90 -4.90 -0.40
N PRO A 113 -26.88 -4.03 -0.15
CA PRO A 113 -28.28 -4.31 -0.51
C PRO A 113 -28.46 -4.69 -1.98
N SER A 114 -27.58 -4.19 -2.86
CA SER A 114 -27.54 -4.48 -4.30
C SER A 114 -26.83 -5.78 -4.68
N ARG A 115 -26.23 -6.49 -3.72
CA ARG A 115 -25.53 -7.78 -3.91
C ARG A 115 -25.85 -8.70 -2.71
N PRO A 116 -27.02 -9.36 -2.72
CA PRO A 116 -27.33 -10.36 -1.70
C PRO A 116 -26.29 -11.47 -1.72
N SER A 117 -25.97 -12.03 -0.55
CA SER A 117 -25.09 -13.19 -0.45
C SER A 117 -25.70 -14.37 -1.22
N PHE A 118 -24.85 -15.27 -1.70
CA PHE A 118 -25.29 -16.50 -2.35
C PHE A 118 -26.30 -17.28 -1.51
N GLU A 119 -26.12 -17.34 -0.18
CA GLU A 119 -27.08 -17.95 0.73
C GLU A 119 -28.45 -17.26 0.73
N ARG A 120 -28.47 -15.92 0.72
CA ARG A 120 -29.74 -15.16 0.66
C ARG A 120 -30.44 -15.32 -0.68
N ALA A 121 -29.69 -15.30 -1.78
CA ALA A 121 -30.23 -15.59 -3.11
C ALA A 121 -30.76 -17.03 -3.22
N MET A 122 -30.08 -17.99 -2.59
CA MET A 122 -30.53 -19.38 -2.57
C MET A 122 -31.77 -19.58 -1.69
N GLU A 123 -31.88 -18.84 -0.57
CA GLU A 123 -33.07 -18.85 0.28
C GLU A 123 -34.27 -18.19 -0.42
N GLU A 124 -34.07 -17.04 -1.09
CA GLU A 124 -35.11 -16.43 -1.95
C GLU A 124 -35.55 -17.39 -3.07
N PHE A 125 -34.62 -18.08 -3.72
CA PHE A 125 -34.96 -19.09 -4.74
C PHE A 125 -35.74 -20.28 -4.18
N ARG A 126 -35.53 -20.64 -2.91
CA ARG A 126 -36.28 -21.70 -2.23
C ARG A 126 -37.66 -21.24 -1.75
N GLN A 127 -37.78 -19.95 -1.39
CA GLN A 127 -39.04 -19.36 -0.94
C GLN A 127 -39.95 -18.97 -2.11
N ASP A 128 -39.38 -18.71 -3.28
CA ASP A 128 -40.12 -18.50 -4.51
C ASP A 128 -39.82 -19.61 -5.53
N PRO A 129 -40.28 -20.85 -5.28
CA PRO A 129 -40.37 -21.82 -6.36
C PRO A 129 -41.45 -21.29 -7.29
N LEU A 130 -41.06 -20.47 -8.27
CA LEU A 130 -41.89 -20.11 -9.40
C LEU A 130 -42.67 -21.36 -9.76
N ARG A 131 -43.99 -21.25 -9.62
CA ARG A 131 -44.96 -22.34 -9.67
C ARG A 131 -44.83 -23.00 -11.03
N ALA A 132 -43.86 -23.90 -11.16
CA ALA A 132 -43.51 -24.50 -12.42
C ALA A 132 -44.78 -25.20 -12.90
N PRO A 133 -45.24 -24.94 -14.14
CA PRO A 133 -46.47 -25.54 -14.64
C PRO A 133 -46.30 -27.06 -14.53
N ARG A 134 -47.03 -27.68 -13.59
CA ARG A 134 -46.91 -29.12 -13.34
C ARG A 134 -47.51 -29.94 -14.47
N ASP A 135 -48.36 -29.30 -15.28
CA ASP A 135 -49.04 -29.92 -16.40
C ASP A 135 -48.79 -29.18 -17.71
N ARG A 136 -48.61 -29.96 -18.78
CA ARG A 136 -48.38 -29.46 -20.14
C ARG A 136 -49.46 -28.51 -20.66
N SER A 137 -50.69 -28.63 -20.14
CA SER A 137 -51.82 -27.74 -20.44
C SER A 137 -51.62 -26.35 -19.81
N SER A 138 -51.15 -26.29 -18.55
CA SER A 138 -50.92 -25.05 -17.82
C SER A 138 -49.75 -24.23 -18.36
N ALA A 139 -48.74 -24.86 -18.97
CA ALA A 139 -47.61 -24.19 -19.61
C ALA A 139 -47.97 -23.44 -20.91
N LYS A 140 -49.05 -23.85 -21.59
CA LYS A 140 -49.48 -23.23 -22.86
C LYS A 140 -50.40 -22.03 -22.67
N ALA A 141 -50.96 -21.84 -21.48
CA ALA A 141 -51.91 -20.75 -21.19
C ALA A 141 -51.21 -19.46 -20.70
N SER A 142 -49.90 -19.51 -20.44
CA SER A 142 -49.10 -18.41 -19.88
C SER A 142 -48.19 -17.72 -20.91
N VAL A 143 -48.52 -17.83 -22.21
CA VAL A 143 -47.84 -17.13 -23.32
C VAL A 143 -48.85 -16.23 -24.02
#